data_AF-A0A968JM62-F1
#
_entry.id   AF-A0A968JM62-F1
#
_cell.length_a   1.000
_cell.length_b   1.000
_cell.length_c   1.000
_cell.angle_alpha   90.00
_cell.angle_beta   90.00
_cell.angle_gamma   90.00
#
_symmetry.space_group_name_H-M   'P 1'
#
loop_
_entity.id
_entity.type
_entity.pdbx_description
1 polymer ?
#
loop_
_entity_poly.entity_id
_entity_poly.type
_entity_poly.pdbx_seq_one_letter_code
_entity_poly.pdbx_strand_id
1 'polypeptide(L)'
;MRNLVVNLRPTDMFNILVFSGSSGWLSEESVPATIENVDKAVKFLESQRGGGGTEILPALQKALSFPRKSESLSRSFIVVTDGYVSVEKEVFDLIRKSNDKANTFYFWYWVFSKPFSH
;
A
#
# COMPACT_ATOMS: atom_id res chain seq x y z
N MET A 1 -0.25 -4.19 -10.86
CA MET A 1 0.08 -4.70 -9.52
C MET A 1 1.31 -5.60 -9.49
N ARG A 2 1.38 -6.72 -10.25
CA ARG A 2 2.57 -7.61 -10.31
C ARG A 2 3.90 -6.86 -10.43
N ASN A 3 4.01 -5.89 -11.35
CA ASN A 3 5.25 -5.12 -11.57
C ASN A 3 5.75 -4.30 -10.37
N LEU A 4 4.89 -3.92 -9.41
CA LEU A 4 5.34 -3.16 -8.23
C LEU A 4 6.07 -4.06 -7.22
N VAL A 5 5.64 -5.31 -7.10
CA VAL A 5 6.25 -6.30 -6.19
C VAL A 5 7.47 -6.96 -6.86
N VAL A 6 7.45 -7.10 -8.19
CA VAL A 6 8.50 -7.79 -8.97
C VAL A 6 9.82 -7.00 -9.06
N ASN A 7 9.81 -5.69 -8.83
CA ASN A 7 11.03 -4.86 -8.86
C ASN A 7 11.75 -4.73 -7.51
N LEU A 8 11.28 -5.43 -6.47
CA LEU A 8 12.00 -5.50 -5.19
C LEU A 8 13.23 -6.39 -5.33
N ARG A 9 14.35 -5.99 -4.71
CA ARG A 9 15.52 -6.87 -4.65
C ARG A 9 15.20 -8.04 -3.72
N PRO A 10 15.80 -9.23 -3.91
CA PRO A 10 15.58 -10.36 -3.01
C PRO A 10 15.93 -10.09 -1.54
N THR A 11 16.79 -9.10 -1.29
CA THR A 11 17.17 -8.64 0.06
C THR A 11 16.14 -7.71 0.70
N ASP A 12 15.20 -7.18 -0.08
CA ASP A 12 14.17 -6.28 0.42
C ASP A 12 13.04 -7.09 1.09
N MET A 13 12.37 -6.46 2.05
CA MET A 13 11.22 -7.01 2.73
C MET A 13 9.97 -6.20 2.40
N PHE A 14 8.82 -6.86 2.33
CA PHE A 14 7.57 -6.19 2.01
C PHE A 14 6.39 -6.80 2.78
N ASN A 15 5.32 -6.03 2.84
CA ASN A 15 4.00 -6.49 3.26
C ASN A 15 2.93 -5.68 2.50
N ILE A 16 1.70 -6.17 2.46
CA ILE A 16 0.59 -5.53 1.75
C ILE A 16 -0.54 -5.30 2.73
N LEU A 17 -0.99 -4.04 2.82
CA LEU A 17 -2.23 -3.66 3.47
C LEU A 17 -3.29 -3.36 2.41
N VAL A 18 -4.40 -4.07 2.48
CA VAL A 18 -5.62 -3.75 1.72
C VAL A 18 -6.53 -2.96 2.67
N PHE A 19 -7.15 -1.90 2.16
CA PHE A 19 -7.99 -1.00 2.97
C PHE A 19 -9.32 -0.62 2.32
N SER A 20 -9.61 -1.09 1.10
CA SER A 20 -10.89 -0.91 0.44
C SER A 20 -11.78 -2.14 0.64
N GLY A 21 -13.01 -1.97 1.17
CA GLY A 21 -14.00 -3.04 1.34
C GLY A 21 -13.73 -4.01 2.51
N SER A 22 -12.47 -4.38 2.76
CA SER A 22 -12.00 -5.07 3.96
C SER A 22 -10.59 -4.58 4.31
N SER A 23 -10.27 -4.45 5.60
CA SER A 23 -8.92 -4.04 6.03
C SER A 23 -8.11 -5.26 6.46
N GLY A 24 -7.05 -5.59 5.75
CA GLY A 24 -6.30 -6.84 5.96
C GLY A 24 -4.85 -6.76 5.56
N TRP A 25 -3.98 -7.35 6.37
CA TRP A 25 -2.57 -7.55 6.04
C TRP A 25 -2.40 -8.88 5.31
N LEU A 26 -1.44 -8.92 4.37
CA LEU A 26 -0.99 -10.17 3.76
C LEU A 26 -0.33 -11.09 4.80
N SER A 27 0.44 -10.53 5.73
CA SER A 27 1.14 -11.27 6.79
C SER A 27 1.25 -10.44 8.07
N GLU A 28 1.44 -11.11 9.21
CA GLU A 28 1.65 -10.49 10.52
C GLU A 28 2.98 -9.72 10.62
N GLU A 29 3.97 -10.09 9.79
CA GLU A 29 5.25 -9.40 9.67
C GLU A 29 5.61 -9.11 8.21
N SER A 30 6.59 -8.24 7.98
CA SER A 30 7.19 -8.09 6.65
C SER A 30 7.97 -9.36 6.26
N VAL A 31 7.74 -9.82 5.04
CA VAL A 31 8.33 -11.05 4.47
C VAL A 31 9.36 -10.69 3.39
N PRO A 32 10.39 -11.54 3.17
CA PRO A 32 11.36 -11.30 2.11
C PRO A 32 10.71 -11.39 0.73
N ALA A 33 11.23 -10.62 -0.23
CA ALA A 33 10.79 -10.59 -1.62
C ALA A 33 11.22 -11.82 -2.44
N THR A 34 10.97 -13.03 -1.92
CA THR A 34 11.17 -14.29 -2.66
C THR A 34 10.03 -14.54 -3.64
N ILE A 35 10.27 -15.33 -4.67
CA ILE A 35 9.28 -15.67 -5.70
C ILE A 35 7.99 -16.21 -5.07
N GLU A 36 8.11 -17.07 -4.05
CA GLU A 36 6.97 -17.69 -3.36
C GLU A 36 6.12 -16.66 -2.62
N ASN A 37 6.76 -15.66 -1.98
CA ASN A 37 6.05 -14.60 -1.28
C ASN A 37 5.43 -13.60 -2.25
N VAL A 38 6.08 -13.33 -3.39
CA VAL A 38 5.49 -12.53 -4.47
C VAL A 38 4.24 -13.22 -5.02
N ASP A 39 4.28 -14.54 -5.26
CA ASP A 39 3.11 -15.28 -5.73
C ASP A 39 1.95 -15.29 -4.71
N LYS A 40 2.26 -15.43 -3.42
CA LYS A 40 1.27 -15.28 -2.33
C LYS A 40 0.65 -13.88 -2.34
N ALA A 41 1.48 -12.86 -2.48
CA ALA A 41 1.05 -11.48 -2.53
C ALA A 41 0.11 -11.21 -3.71
N VAL A 42 0.43 -11.75 -4.88
CA VAL A 42 -0.42 -11.62 -6.07
C VAL A 42 -1.77 -12.31 -5.87
N LYS A 43 -1.78 -13.56 -5.37
CA LYS A 43 -3.02 -14.28 -5.08
C LYS A 43 -3.88 -13.54 -4.04
N PHE A 44 -3.24 -12.99 -3.01
CA PHE A 44 -3.91 -12.19 -1.99
C PHE A 44 -4.57 -10.94 -2.57
N LEU A 45 -3.90 -10.26 -3.50
CA LEU A 45 -4.47 -9.10 -4.20
C LEU A 45 -5.61 -9.48 -5.15
N GLU A 46 -5.45 -10.58 -5.91
CA GLU A 46 -6.47 -11.09 -6.83
C GLU A 46 -7.74 -11.56 -6.10
N SER A 47 -7.64 -11.97 -4.82
CA SER A 47 -8.80 -12.35 -4.02
C SER A 47 -9.58 -11.16 -3.45
N GLN A 48 -9.05 -9.94 -3.50
CA GLN A 48 -9.75 -8.76 -2.99
C GLN A 48 -10.77 -8.26 -3.99
N ARG A 49 -11.98 -7.96 -3.52
CA ARG A 49 -13.02 -7.29 -4.32
C ARG A 49 -13.05 -5.82 -3.95
N GLY A 50 -12.73 -4.94 -4.90
CA GLY A 50 -12.91 -3.49 -4.75
C GLY A 50 -14.40 -3.16 -4.74
N GLY A 51 -14.87 -2.45 -3.72
CA GLY A 51 -16.30 -2.10 -3.62
C GLY A 51 -16.73 -1.33 -2.38
N GLY A 52 -15.80 -0.81 -1.58
CA GLY A 52 -16.08 -0.01 -0.38
C GLY A 52 -15.51 1.39 -0.46
N GLY A 53 -15.90 2.26 0.48
CA GLY A 53 -15.25 3.56 0.69
C GLY A 53 -13.74 3.41 0.88
N THR A 54 -12.99 4.42 0.44
CA THR A 54 -11.52 4.40 0.45
C THR A 54 -11.04 5.45 1.46
N GLU A 55 -10.96 5.05 2.73
CA GLU A 55 -10.46 5.92 3.81
C GLU A 55 -8.95 5.71 4.00
N ILE A 56 -8.16 6.67 3.53
CA ILE A 56 -6.69 6.56 3.54
C ILE A 56 -6.06 6.88 4.88
N LEU A 57 -6.69 7.75 5.66
CA LEU A 57 -6.19 8.13 6.99
C LEU A 57 -6.08 6.92 7.93
N PRO A 58 -7.13 6.11 8.15
CA PRO A 58 -7.02 4.91 8.99
C PRO A 58 -6.06 3.88 8.40
N ALA A 59 -5.99 3.75 7.06
CA ALA A 59 -5.04 2.86 6.41
C ALA A 59 -3.58 3.26 6.68
N LEU A 60 -3.27 4.55 6.58
CA LEU A 60 -1.93 5.08 6.82
C LEU A 60 -1.54 4.96 8.30
N GLN A 61 -2.46 5.25 9.23
CA GLN A 61 -2.24 5.04 10.67
C GLN A 61 -1.92 3.58 10.98
N LYS A 62 -2.69 2.64 10.41
CA LYS A 62 -2.45 1.20 10.54
C LYS A 62 -1.11 0.77 9.94
N ALA A 63 -0.72 1.35 8.81
CA ALA A 63 0.57 1.07 8.19
C ALA A 63 1.75 1.60 9.03
N LEU A 64 1.60 2.79 9.62
CA LEU A 64 2.62 3.41 10.48
C LEU A 64 2.81 2.67 11.81
N SER A 65 1.75 2.09 12.37
CA SER A 65 1.83 1.28 13.59
C SER A 65 2.36 -0.14 13.35
N PHE A 66 2.49 -0.57 12.09
CA PHE A 66 3.01 -1.90 11.78
C PHE A 66 4.46 -2.07 12.25
N PRO A 67 4.83 -3.20 12.88
CA PRO A 67 6.15 -3.40 13.47
C PRO A 67 7.30 -3.24 12.46
N ARG A 68 8.37 -2.57 12.88
CA ARG A 68 9.63 -2.54 12.11
C ARG A 68 10.42 -3.80 12.40
N LYS A 69 10.96 -4.44 11.36
CA LYS A 69 11.87 -5.58 11.49
C LYS A 69 13.21 -5.17 12.11
N SER A 70 13.70 -3.97 11.78
CA SER A 70 14.92 -3.37 12.31
C SER A 70 14.90 -1.86 12.07
N GLU A 71 15.52 -1.08 12.96
CA GLU A 71 15.75 0.37 12.78
C GLU A 71 16.80 0.67 11.71
N SER A 72 17.66 -0.29 11.37
CA SER A 72 18.67 -0.13 10.30
C SER A 72 18.10 -0.24 8.88
N LEU A 73 16.83 -0.62 8.74
CA LEU A 73 16.17 -0.76 7.44
C LEU A 73 15.39 0.51 7.11
N SER A 74 15.61 1.04 5.91
CA SER A 74 14.76 2.10 5.37
C SER A 74 13.35 1.58 5.15
N ARG A 75 12.35 2.31 5.66
CA ARG A 75 10.93 2.00 5.48
C ARG A 75 10.32 2.92 4.43
N SER A 76 9.67 2.32 3.43
CA SER A 76 8.91 3.06 2.43
C SER A 76 7.47 2.55 2.35
N PHE A 77 6.51 3.46 2.30
CA PHE A 77 5.11 3.16 2.01
C PHE A 77 4.79 3.53 0.57
N ILE A 78 4.21 2.59 -0.17
CA ILE A 78 3.71 2.80 -1.53
C ILE A 78 2.20 2.66 -1.45
N VAL A 79 1.49 3.75 -1.68
CA VAL A 79 0.03 3.74 -1.73
C VAL A 79 -0.42 3.69 -3.18
N VAL A 80 -1.29 2.74 -3.50
CA VAL A 80 -1.86 2.53 -4.84
C VAL A 80 -3.38 2.53 -4.71
N THR A 81 -4.05 3.34 -5.53
CA THR A 81 -5.51 3.48 -5.57
C THR A 81 -5.96 3.81 -6.99
N ASP A 82 -7.20 3.41 -7.32
CA ASP A 82 -7.85 3.50 -8.62
C ASP A 82 -8.93 4.60 -8.70
N GLY A 83 -9.21 5.31 -7.60
CA GLY A 83 -10.30 6.29 -7.52
C GLY A 83 -10.10 7.33 -6.43
N TYR A 84 -10.94 8.38 -6.44
CA TYR A 84 -10.79 9.57 -5.59
C TYR A 84 -10.84 9.23 -4.09
N VAL A 85 -9.67 9.04 -3.51
CA VAL A 85 -9.45 9.12 -2.07
C VAL A 85 -9.61 10.56 -1.61
N SER A 86 -10.52 10.81 -0.67
CA SER A 86 -10.53 12.05 0.08
C SER A 86 -9.24 12.14 0.89
N VAL A 87 -8.28 12.90 0.39
CA VAL A 87 -7.05 13.22 1.12
C VAL A 87 -7.35 14.45 1.99
N GLU A 88 -7.60 14.19 3.26
CA GLU A 88 -7.84 15.23 4.27
C GLU A 88 -6.52 15.86 4.71
N LYS A 89 -6.58 17.06 5.31
CA LYS A 89 -5.41 17.78 5.81
C LYS A 89 -4.61 16.94 6.82
N GLU A 90 -5.33 16.16 7.61
CA GLU A 90 -4.86 15.22 8.61
C GLU A 90 -3.89 14.19 8.03
N VAL A 91 -4.10 13.76 6.78
CA VAL A 91 -3.21 12.83 6.09
C VAL A 91 -1.85 13.50 5.84
N PHE A 92 -1.84 14.75 5.37
CA PHE A 92 -0.60 15.50 5.16
C PHE A 92 0.14 15.77 6.47
N ASP A 93 -0.58 16.12 7.54
CA ASP A 93 0.01 16.33 8.86
C ASP A 93 0.60 15.01 9.42
N LEU A 94 -0.07 13.89 9.19
CA LEU A 94 0.42 12.56 9.57
C LEU A 94 1.69 12.18 8.81
N ILE A 95 1.73 12.38 7.49
CA ILE A 95 2.93 12.12 6.67
C ILE A 95 4.10 12.96 7.18
N ARG A 96 3.90 14.27 7.37
CA ARG A 96 4.94 15.19 7.86
C ARG A 96 5.51 14.76 9.21
N LYS A 97 4.65 14.38 10.16
CA LYS A 97 5.08 13.85 11.46
C LYS A 97 5.77 12.49 11.37
N SER A 98 5.46 11.71 10.34
CA SER A 98 6.05 10.39 10.11
C SER A 98 7.31 10.39 9.26
N ASN A 99 7.70 11.53 8.68
CA ASN A 99 8.79 11.61 7.71
C ASN A 99 10.17 11.26 8.31
N ASP A 100 10.32 11.40 9.64
CA ASP A 100 11.50 10.90 10.37
C ASP A 100 11.53 9.36 10.49
N LYS A 101 10.39 8.70 10.20
CA LYS A 101 10.15 7.26 10.41
C LYS A 101 9.85 6.49 9.12
N ALA A 102 9.50 7.13 8.00
CA ALA A 102 9.31 6.45 6.71
C ALA A 102 9.22 7.43 5.54
N ASN A 103 9.67 6.99 4.36
CA ASN A 103 9.38 7.68 3.10
C ASN A 103 8.00 7.22 2.60
N THR A 104 7.14 8.13 2.15
CA THR A 104 5.81 7.79 1.63
C THR A 104 5.65 8.28 0.19
N PHE A 105 5.31 7.37 -0.72
CA PHE A 105 5.07 7.64 -2.13
C PHE A 105 3.63 7.30 -2.51
N TYR A 106 2.95 8.24 -3.18
CA TYR A 106 1.57 8.07 -3.65
C TYR A 106 1.57 7.88 -5.16
N PHE A 107 0.99 6.77 -5.61
CA PHE A 107 0.76 6.53 -7.04
C PHE A 107 -0.73 6.41 -7.30
N TRP A 108 -1.21 7.25 -8.22
CA TRP A 108 -2.57 7.18 -8.71
C TRP A 108 -2.61 6.50 -10.07
N TYR A 109 -3.37 5.42 -10.20
CA TYR A 109 -3.70 4.88 -11.52
C TYR A 109 -5.03 5.48 -11.97
N TRP A 110 -4.98 6.50 -12.83
CA TRP A 110 -6.16 6.91 -13.60
C TRP A 110 -6.35 5.91 -14.74
N VAL A 111 -7.25 4.93 -14.57
CA VAL A 111 -7.80 4.22 -15.73
C VAL A 111 -8.88 5.12 -16.32
N PHE A 112 -8.56 5.87 -17.37
CA PHE A 112 -9.58 6.53 -18.18
C PHE A 112 -10.52 5.47 -18.75
N SER A 113 -11.72 5.35 -18.19
CA SER A 113 -12.89 4.92 -18.94
C SER A 113 -13.96 6.00 -18.82
N LYS A 114 -13.87 6.99 -19.71
CA LYS A 114 -15.05 7.72 -20.16
C LYS A 114 -15.12 7.57 -21.68
N PRO A 115 -16.18 6.99 -22.25
CA PRO A 115 -16.50 7.32 -23.62
C PRO A 115 -16.93 8.79 -23.63
N PHE A 116 -16.29 9.59 -24.47
CA PHE A 116 -16.86 10.87 -24.86
C PHE A 116 -18.17 10.57 -25.60
N SER A 117 -19.30 10.98 -25.04
CA SER A 117 -20.52 11.20 -25.82
C SER A 117 -20.61 12.69 -26.12
N HIS A 118 -20.83 13.00 -27.40
CA HIS A 118 -20.97 14.33 -28.00
C HIS A 118 -22.01 15.22 -27.30
#